data_AF-A0A402AFJ8-F1
#
_entry.id   AF-A0A402AFJ8-F1
#
_cell.length_a   1.000
_cell.length_b   1.000
_cell.length_c   1.000
_cell.angle_alpha   90.00
_cell.angle_beta   90.00
_cell.angle_gamma   90.00
#
_symmetry.space_group_name_H-M   'P 1'
#
loop_
_entity.id
_entity.type
_entity.pdbx_description
1 polymer ?
#
loop_
_entity_poly.entity_id
_entity_poly.type
_entity_poly.pdbx_seq_one_letter_code
_entity_poly.pdbx_strand_id
1 'polypeptide(L)'
;MEVAGIDESEHVIDYARARARGQNRTNISFGVMDLHGRLDFSDNTFDIIHGRSFSEFLRKPQWMPVLGEILRILRPGGCFAW
;
A
#
# COMPACT_ATOMS: atom_id res chain seq x y z
N MET A 1 -4.62 -9.05 -13.15
CA MET A 1 -4.68 -8.27 -11.90
C MET A 1 -3.31 -7.67 -11.68
N GLU A 2 -3.21 -6.36 -11.56
CA GLU A 2 -1.97 -5.69 -11.16
C GLU A 2 -1.96 -5.45 -9.66
N VAL A 3 -0.79 -5.50 -9.05
CA VAL A 3 -0.63 -5.35 -7.60
C VAL A 3 0.53 -4.41 -7.31
N ALA A 4 0.30 -3.42 -6.45
CA ALA A 4 1.35 -2.58 -5.89
C ALA A 4 1.51 -2.90 -4.39
N GLY A 5 2.74 -3.05 -3.94
CA GLY A 5 3.08 -3.18 -2.51
C GLY A 5 3.96 -2.03 -2.05
N ILE A 6 3.69 -1.51 -0.86
CA ILE A 6 4.51 -0.46 -0.24
C ILE A 6 4.91 -0.85 1.18
N ASP A 7 6.04 -0.32 1.62
CA ASP A 7 6.58 -0.42 2.97
C ASP A 7 7.55 0.75 3.18
N GLU A 8 7.74 1.22 4.41
CA GLU A 8 8.72 2.26 4.72
C GLU A 8 10.17 1.74 4.66
N SER A 9 10.34 0.43 4.79
CA SER A 9 11.65 -0.23 4.81
C SER A 9 12.13 -0.60 3.41
N GLU A 10 13.22 0.04 2.98
CA GLU A 10 13.92 -0.31 1.75
C GLU A 10 14.32 -1.80 1.72
N HIS A 11 14.74 -2.34 2.86
CA HIS A 11 15.12 -3.76 2.97
C HIS A 11 13.94 -4.71 2.69
N VAL A 12 12.74 -4.40 3.20
CA VAL A 12 11.52 -5.19 2.93
C VAL A 12 11.17 -5.13 1.44
N ILE A 13 11.24 -3.95 0.84
CA ILE A 13 10.94 -3.74 -0.57
C ILE A 13 11.94 -4.48 -1.47
N ASP A 14 13.24 -4.44 -1.17
CA ASP A 14 14.26 -5.15 -1.92
C ASP A 14 14.09 -6.67 -1.84
N TYR A 15 13.78 -7.19 -0.65
CA TYR A 15 13.44 -8.60 -0.48
C TYR A 15 12.20 -8.99 -1.31
N ALA A 16 11.15 -8.16 -1.29
CA ALA A 16 9.92 -8.41 -2.06
C ALA A 16 10.18 -8.40 -3.57
N ARG A 17 11.00 -7.46 -4.07
CA ARG A 17 11.44 -7.40 -5.48
C ARG A 17 12.24 -8.64 -5.87
N ALA A 18 13.20 -9.05 -5.06
CA ALA A 18 14.00 -10.26 -5.31
C ALA A 18 13.12 -11.51 -5.36
N ARG A 19 12.16 -11.64 -4.44
CA ARG A 19 11.20 -12.74 -4.41
C ARG A 19 10.30 -12.75 -5.64
N ALA A 20 9.77 -11.61 -6.07
CA ALA A 20 8.93 -11.51 -7.25
C ALA A 20 9.70 -11.88 -8.53
N ARG A 21 10.95 -11.42 -8.67
CA ARG A 21 11.85 -11.81 -9.77
C ARG A 21 12.11 -13.31 -9.77
N GLY A 22 12.44 -13.90 -8.61
CA GLY A 22 12.65 -15.35 -8.49
C GLY A 22 11.42 -16.19 -8.83
N GLN A 23 10.21 -15.60 -8.78
CA GLN A 23 8.95 -16.25 -9.15
C GLN A 23 8.43 -15.84 -10.53
N ASN A 24 9.21 -15.09 -11.32
CA ASN A 24 8.82 -14.57 -12.64
C ASN A 24 7.48 -13.81 -12.63
N ARG A 25 7.19 -13.06 -11.55
CA ARG A 25 5.99 -12.23 -11.46
C ARG A 25 6.24 -10.89 -12.13
N THR A 26 5.48 -10.60 -13.18
CA THR A 26 5.60 -9.36 -13.98
C THR A 26 4.48 -8.35 -13.70
N ASN A 27 3.42 -8.77 -13.00
CA ASN A 27 2.23 -7.98 -12.71
C ASN A 27 2.24 -7.34 -11.30
N ILE A 28 3.41 -7.27 -10.66
CA ILE A 28 3.56 -6.78 -9.28
C ILE A 28 4.68 -5.75 -9.23
N SER A 29 4.41 -4.60 -8.62
CA SER A 29 5.37 -3.53 -8.39
C SER A 29 5.52 -3.23 -6.89
N PHE A 30 6.68 -2.69 -6.50
CA PHE A 30 6.99 -2.36 -5.11
C PHE A 30 7.65 -0.99 -4.99
N GLY A 31 7.22 -0.19 -4.01
CA GLY A 31 7.76 1.15 -3.72
C GLY A 31 8.01 1.37 -2.24
N VAL A 32 9.09 2.09 -1.91
CA VAL A 32 9.36 2.54 -0.54
C VAL A 32 8.52 3.78 -0.28
N MET A 33 7.55 3.72 0.62
CA MET A 33 6.65 4.83 0.94
C MET A 33 6.21 4.79 2.40
N ASP A 34 5.96 5.95 2.99
CA ASP A 34 5.41 6.10 4.34
C ASP A 34 3.89 6.30 4.27
N LEU A 35 3.14 5.41 4.91
CA LEU A 35 1.68 5.44 4.99
C LEU A 35 1.15 6.68 5.72
N HIS A 36 1.95 7.30 6.58
CA HIS A 36 1.57 8.54 7.28
C HIS A 36 1.65 9.78 6.38
N GLY A 37 2.29 9.67 5.21
CA GLY A 37 2.38 10.71 4.20
C GLY A 37 1.43 10.53 3.03
N ARG A 38 1.60 11.38 2.01
CA ARG A 38 0.92 11.21 0.72
C ARG A 38 1.66 10.17 -0.11
N LEU A 39 0.96 9.14 -0.55
CA LEU A 39 1.46 8.08 -1.41
C LEU A 39 1.52 8.54 -2.86
N ASP A 40 2.50 8.05 -3.60
CA ASP A 40 2.71 8.40 -5.02
C ASP A 40 1.79 7.60 -5.95
N PHE A 41 0.49 7.72 -5.68
CA PHE A 41 -0.59 7.15 -6.49
C PHE A 41 -1.60 8.25 -6.82
N SER A 42 -2.16 8.18 -8.02
CA SER A 42 -3.27 9.03 -8.42
C SER A 42 -4.54 8.72 -7.62
N ASP A 43 -5.48 9.65 -7.61
CA ASP A 43 -6.79 9.43 -7.00
C ASP A 43 -7.52 8.28 -7.73
N ASN A 44 -8.33 7.51 -7.01
CA ASN A 44 -9.16 6.44 -7.59
C ASN A 44 -8.36 5.41 -8.43
N THR A 45 -7.20 5.00 -7.92
CA THR A 45 -6.31 4.05 -8.58
C THR A 45 -6.68 2.59 -8.30
N PHE A 46 -7.02 2.26 -7.06
CA PHE A 46 -7.15 0.87 -6.61
C PHE A 46 -8.61 0.45 -6.44
N ASP A 47 -8.94 -0.74 -6.92
CA ASP A 47 -10.24 -1.38 -6.66
C ASP A 47 -10.28 -1.99 -5.24
N ILE A 48 -9.12 -2.46 -4.74
CA ILE A 48 -8.97 -3.07 -3.43
C ILE A 48 -7.66 -2.58 -2.78
N ILE A 49 -7.73 -2.17 -1.53
CA ILE A 49 -6.57 -1.87 -0.69
C ILE A 49 -6.56 -2.83 0.49
N HIS A 50 -5.42 -3.49 0.70
CA HIS A 50 -5.22 -4.38 1.83
C HIS A 50 -4.13 -3.82 2.75
N GLY A 51 -4.52 -3.47 3.98
CA GLY A 51 -3.60 -3.12 5.05
C GLY A 51 -3.31 -4.34 5.92
N ARG A 52 -2.08 -4.48 6.41
CA ARG A 52 -1.75 -5.44 7.49
C ARG A 52 -1.16 -4.70 8.66
N SER A 53 -1.45 -5.19 9.86
CA SER A 53 -0.90 -4.67 11.12
C SER A 53 -1.23 -3.18 11.41
N PHE A 54 -2.29 -2.63 10.82
CA PHE A 54 -2.68 -1.23 11.08
C PHE A 54 -2.88 -0.96 12.58
N SER A 55 -3.50 -1.90 13.30
CA SER A 55 -3.72 -1.78 14.75
C SER A 55 -2.43 -1.78 15.57
N GLU A 56 -1.34 -2.34 15.05
CA GLU A 56 -0.03 -2.41 15.74
C GLU A 56 0.77 -1.13 15.53
N PHE A 57 0.61 -0.46 14.38
CA PHE A 57 1.44 0.69 13.97
C PHE A 57 0.70 2.04 13.98
N LEU A 58 -0.63 2.07 13.94
CA LEU A 58 -1.41 3.31 13.94
C LEU A 58 -2.01 3.62 15.31
N ARG A 59 -1.57 4.74 15.90
CA ARG A 59 -2.22 5.35 17.07
C ARG A 59 -3.45 6.16 16.65
N LYS A 60 -4.38 6.35 17.58
CA LYS A 60 -5.66 7.08 17.35
C LYS A 60 -5.54 8.36 16.50
N PRO A 61 -4.55 9.26 16.71
CA PRO A 61 -4.44 10.48 15.91
C PRO A 61 -4.02 10.25 14.44
N GLN A 62 -3.34 9.13 14.16
CA GLN A 62 -2.79 8.81 12.84
C GLN A 62 -3.83 8.18 11.91
N TRP A 63 -4.92 7.62 12.46
CA TRP A 63 -5.95 6.96 11.67
C TRP A 63 -6.63 7.87 10.67
N MET A 64 -7.00 9.10 11.06
CA MET A 64 -7.77 9.97 10.16
C MET A 64 -6.98 10.41 8.92
N PRO A 65 -5.72 10.87 9.03
CA PRO A 65 -4.89 11.15 7.86
C PRO A 65 -4.71 9.93 6.95
N VAL A 66 -4.40 8.76 7.54
CA VAL A 66 -4.18 7.51 6.80
C VAL A 66 -5.44 7.06 6.06
N LEU A 67 -6.60 7.06 6.73
CA LEU A 67 -7.88 6.73 6.09
C LEU A 67 -8.22 7.73 4.98
N GLY A 68 -7.93 9.02 5.16
CA GLY A 68 -8.11 10.03 4.12
C GLY A 68 -7.29 9.70 2.86
N GLU A 69 -6.04 9.31 3.04
CA GLU A 69 -5.17 8.92 1.93
C GLU A 69 -5.62 7.62 1.26
N ILE A 70 -6.01 6.61 2.05
CA ILE A 70 -6.56 5.35 1.55
C ILE A 70 -7.82 5.60 0.72
N LEU A 71 -8.74 6.42 1.22
CA LEU A 71 -9.97 6.77 0.50
C LEU A 71 -9.70 7.59 -0.77
N ARG A 72 -8.63 8.41 -0.79
CA ARG A 72 -8.23 9.17 -1.99
C ARG A 72 -7.82 8.23 -3.13
N ILE A 73 -7.00 7.22 -2.83
CA ILE A 73 -6.45 6.31 -3.84
C ILE A 73 -7.37 5.12 -4.13
N LEU A 74 -8.37 4.85 -3.28
CA LEU A 74 -9.41 3.86 -3.51
C LEU A 74 -10.46 4.40 -4.50
N ARG A 75 -10.88 3.58 -5.45
CA ARG A 75 -11.94 3.92 -6.39
C ARG A 75 -13.31 4.04 -5.70
N PRO A 76 -14.26 4.78 -6.29
CA PRO A 76 -15.65 4.74 -5.83
C PRO A 76 -16.18 3.31 -5.92
N GLY A 77 -16.70 2.78 -4.81
CA GLY A 77 -17.14 1.39 -4.72
C GLY A 77 -16.02 0.36 -4.47
N GLY A 78 -14.77 0.80 -4.33
CA GLY A 78 -13.65 -0.05 -3.94
C GLY A 78 -13.73 -0.52 -2.49
N CYS A 79 -12.91 -1.51 -2.13
CA CYS A 79 -12.88 -2.11 -0.81
C CYS A 79 -11.56 -1.83 -0.09
N PHE A 80 -11.65 -1.40 1.17
CA PHE A 80 -10.51 -1.35 2.09
C PHE A 80 -10.65 -2.45 3.14
N ALA A 81 -9.66 -3.33 3.22
CA ALA A 81 -9.57 -4.43 4.18
C ALA A 81 -8.29 -4.30 5.01
N TRP A 82 -8.40 -4.18 6.34
CA TRP A 82 -7.28 -3.98 7.26
C TRP A 82 -7.34 -4.88 8.49
#